data_AF-A0A2N5KMW4-F1
#
_entry.id   AF-A0A2N5KMW4-F1
#
_cell.length_a   1.000
_cell.length_b   1.000
_cell.length_c   1.000
_cell.angle_alpha   90.00
_cell.angle_beta   90.00
_cell.angle_gamma   90.00
#
_symmetry.space_group_name_H-M   'P 1'
#
loop_
_entity.id
_entity.type
_entity.pdbx_description
1 polymer ?
#
loop_
_entity_poly.entity_id
_entity_poly.type
_entity_poly.pdbx_seq_one_letter_code
_entity_poly.pdbx_strand_id
1 'polypeptide(L)'
;MPPSTEPSPDHALRRSVVSSSGHGDERRNAPRGDRSPQSSGAPRRAEETPSGRGERGRGTFPLSRGLLLPVVGLLVLALVVGGLLLWRWYADQVGGTNLFEDSVASGPEPLVRLTNGAGQVRVEGVETETVEISAERYARGSDPTAARENAAGVAVDVAREGSTLEISSDASSGTGVDYSLRVPEGSKVEVESAEGDVEVSGVADSVQAKAEMGDVTVRDVRGSVTGEAPRGDTTVEGVSTETGDVELSVGSGDLVLRDLLVGVLEARVEAGSAELLGRFAGGGRLLVETGSIAVRVPPEDVRELSLEARVGEVAREGEAEGGE
;
A
#
# COMPACT_ATOMS: atom_id res chain seq x y z
N MET A 1 -21.75 62.63 21.31
CA MET A 1 -22.85 62.39 20.34
C MET A 1 -22.65 60.98 19.77
N PRO A 2 -23.72 60.21 19.65
CA PRO A 2 -23.77 58.77 19.91
C PRO A 2 -23.39 57.86 18.72
N PRO A 3 -23.19 56.55 18.97
CA PRO A 3 -23.04 55.51 17.94
C PRO A 3 -24.40 55.16 17.32
N SER A 4 -24.40 54.64 16.08
CA SER A 4 -25.57 54.03 15.44
C SER A 4 -25.20 52.62 15.00
N THR A 5 -25.56 51.59 15.78
CA THR A 5 -26.81 50.79 15.77
C THR A 5 -26.81 49.71 14.67
N GLU A 6 -26.87 48.46 15.12
CA GLU A 6 -27.21 47.24 14.36
C GLU A 6 -28.55 47.38 13.59
N PRO A 7 -28.89 46.41 12.71
CA PRO A 7 -29.70 45.28 13.21
C PRO A 7 -29.41 43.92 12.54
N SER A 8 -29.46 42.84 13.34
CA SER A 8 -30.01 41.54 12.91
C SER A 8 -31.54 41.67 12.76
N PRO A 9 -32.21 40.94 11.85
CA PRO A 9 -32.88 39.65 12.18
C PRO A 9 -32.89 38.63 11.01
N ASP A 10 -32.74 37.32 11.25
CA ASP A 10 -33.75 36.32 11.67
C ASP A 10 -34.47 35.59 10.50
N HIS A 11 -34.30 34.26 10.50
CA HIS A 11 -35.21 33.18 10.11
C HIS A 11 -36.07 33.25 8.82
N ALA A 12 -35.81 32.29 7.91
CA ALA A 12 -36.84 31.64 7.06
C ALA A 12 -36.45 30.17 6.80
N LEU A 13 -36.89 29.22 7.62
CA LEU A 13 -38.01 28.31 7.35
C LEU A 13 -38.07 27.72 5.92
N ARG A 14 -37.63 26.47 5.76
CA ARG A 14 -38.23 25.53 4.81
C ARG A 14 -38.58 24.21 5.48
N ARG A 15 -39.87 24.06 5.77
CA ARG A 15 -40.58 22.79 5.94
C ARG A 15 -41.07 22.32 4.57
N SER A 16 -40.86 21.05 4.24
CA SER A 16 -41.75 20.24 3.38
C SER A 16 -41.35 18.77 3.55
N VAL A 17 -41.98 18.06 4.49
CA VAL A 17 -43.19 17.22 4.31
C VAL A 17 -42.83 15.78 3.92
N VAL A 18 -42.96 14.94 4.95
CA VAL A 18 -43.20 13.50 4.95
C VAL A 18 -44.29 13.13 3.94
N SER A 19 -44.08 12.05 3.17
CA SER A 19 -45.19 11.20 2.78
C SER A 19 -44.77 9.73 2.80
N SER A 20 -45.41 8.99 3.69
CA SER A 20 -45.31 7.57 3.92
C SER A 20 -46.48 6.84 3.28
N SER A 21 -46.23 5.58 2.93
CA SER A 21 -47.14 4.41 3.00
C SER A 21 -48.06 4.04 1.82
N GLY A 22 -48.15 2.71 1.62
CA GLY A 22 -49.08 1.97 0.76
C GLY A 22 -48.32 1.10 -0.25
N HIS A 23 -47.80 -0.09 0.06
CA HIS A 23 -48.45 -1.37 0.41
C HIS A 23 -49.47 -1.84 -0.64
N GLY A 24 -49.17 -2.98 -1.28
CA GLY A 24 -50.07 -3.67 -2.21
C GLY A 24 -49.37 -4.84 -2.91
N ASP A 25 -49.60 -6.03 -2.36
CA ASP A 25 -49.23 -7.36 -2.87
C ASP A 25 -49.52 -7.58 -4.36
N GLU A 26 -48.73 -8.44 -5.02
CA GLU A 26 -49.27 -9.68 -5.61
C GLU A 26 -48.18 -10.59 -6.22
N ARG A 27 -47.98 -11.73 -5.53
CA ARG A 27 -47.89 -13.11 -6.05
C ARG A 27 -47.43 -13.31 -7.51
N ARG A 28 -46.41 -14.17 -7.70
CA ARG A 28 -46.60 -15.54 -8.25
C ARG A 28 -45.31 -16.37 -8.31
N ASN A 29 -45.43 -17.53 -7.67
CA ASN A 29 -44.97 -18.86 -8.08
C ASN A 29 -43.48 -19.16 -8.31
N ALA A 30 -42.93 -19.80 -7.27
CA ALA A 30 -42.03 -20.97 -7.36
C ALA A 30 -42.79 -22.19 -8.02
N PRO A 31 -42.17 -23.37 -8.32
CA PRO A 31 -41.40 -24.15 -7.33
C PRO A 31 -40.17 -24.92 -7.83
N ARG A 32 -39.28 -25.22 -6.87
CA ARG A 32 -38.41 -26.41 -6.83
C ARG A 32 -39.24 -27.61 -6.37
N GLY A 33 -38.94 -28.81 -6.86
CA GLY A 33 -39.51 -30.05 -6.33
C GLY A 33 -39.06 -31.31 -7.06
N ASP A 34 -37.99 -31.90 -6.52
CA ASP A 34 -37.62 -33.32 -6.40
C ASP A 34 -38.60 -34.42 -6.90
N ARG A 35 -38.04 -35.51 -7.47
CA ARG A 35 -38.35 -36.95 -7.25
C ARG A 35 -38.05 -37.86 -8.47
N SER A 36 -37.16 -38.83 -8.26
CA SER A 36 -37.27 -40.21 -8.80
C SER A 36 -38.30 -41.00 -7.94
N PRO A 37 -38.76 -42.27 -8.20
CA PRO A 37 -38.22 -43.34 -9.06
C PRO A 37 -39.29 -44.24 -9.77
N GLN A 38 -38.86 -45.43 -10.26
CA GLN A 38 -39.61 -46.64 -10.71
C GLN A 38 -40.02 -46.68 -12.20
N SER A 39 -39.56 -47.62 -13.03
CA SER A 39 -39.58 -49.10 -13.02
C SER A 39 -40.73 -49.69 -13.86
N SER A 40 -40.34 -50.63 -14.74
CA SER A 40 -41.12 -51.69 -15.39
C SER A 40 -41.60 -51.46 -16.82
N GLY A 41 -41.23 -52.39 -17.71
CA GLY A 41 -41.83 -52.53 -19.04
C GLY A 41 -40.96 -53.20 -20.11
N ALA A 42 -40.53 -54.45 -19.90
CA ALA A 42 -40.18 -55.36 -21.00
C ALA A 42 -41.50 -55.96 -21.60
N PRO A 43 -41.57 -56.64 -22.78
CA PRO A 43 -40.63 -57.72 -23.12
C PRO A 43 -40.44 -58.13 -24.61
N ARG A 44 -39.63 -59.20 -24.80
CA ARG A 44 -39.58 -60.21 -25.91
C ARG A 44 -38.95 -59.77 -27.25
N ARG A 45 -38.24 -60.58 -28.04
CA ARG A 45 -37.72 -61.98 -28.07
C ARG A 45 -36.95 -62.05 -29.42
N ALA A 46 -35.73 -62.57 -29.55
CA ALA A 46 -35.34 -63.96 -29.83
C ALA A 46 -33.79 -63.95 -29.97
N GLU A 47 -33.04 -64.75 -29.22
CA GLU A 47 -32.55 -66.08 -29.62
C GLU A 47 -31.98 -66.15 -31.05
N GLU A 48 -30.66 -66.22 -31.16
CA GLU A 48 -29.98 -67.41 -31.71
C GLU A 48 -28.48 -67.34 -31.43
N THR A 49 -27.97 -68.40 -30.79
CA THR A 49 -26.54 -68.78 -30.80
C THR A 49 -26.38 -69.80 -31.92
N PRO A 50 -25.20 -69.92 -32.55
CA PRO A 50 -24.36 -71.00 -32.05
C PRO A 50 -22.85 -70.69 -32.00
N SER A 51 -22.25 -71.46 -31.11
CA SER A 51 -20.83 -71.66 -30.85
C SER A 51 -19.95 -71.90 -32.09
N GLY A 52 -18.76 -71.30 -32.07
CA GLY A 52 -17.64 -71.68 -32.93
C GLY A 52 -16.31 -71.37 -32.24
N ARG A 53 -15.68 -72.42 -31.68
CA ARG A 53 -14.34 -72.41 -31.09
C ARG A 53 -13.29 -72.30 -32.20
N GLY A 54 -12.34 -71.38 -32.05
CA GLY A 54 -11.13 -71.29 -32.88
C GLY A 54 -10.08 -70.40 -32.23
N GLU A 55 -9.05 -71.02 -31.67
CA GLU A 55 -7.89 -70.36 -31.08
C GLU A 55 -7.00 -69.68 -32.13
N ARG A 56 -6.27 -68.65 -31.65
CA ARG A 56 -4.90 -68.21 -32.00
C ARG A 56 -4.82 -66.76 -32.46
N GLY A 57 -3.95 -66.00 -31.79
CA GLY A 57 -3.36 -64.79 -32.36
C GLY A 57 -3.10 -63.70 -31.32
N ARG A 58 -1.90 -63.72 -30.72
CA ARG A 58 -1.32 -62.56 -30.05
C ARG A 58 -1.34 -61.36 -31.01
N GLY A 59 -1.93 -60.26 -30.57
CA GLY A 59 -1.81 -58.95 -31.18
C GLY A 59 -1.68 -57.91 -30.08
N THR A 60 -0.48 -57.80 -29.50
CA THR A 60 -0.10 -56.63 -28.71
C THR A 60 -0.18 -55.42 -29.63
N PHE A 61 -1.14 -54.52 -29.43
CA PHE A 61 -1.13 -53.21 -30.08
C PHE A 61 0.06 -52.42 -29.53
N PRO A 62 1.10 -52.10 -30.33
CA PRO A 62 2.08 -51.13 -29.88
C PRO A 62 1.38 -49.77 -29.92
N LEU A 63 1.07 -49.23 -28.74
CA LEU A 63 0.85 -47.79 -28.58
C LEU A 63 2.10 -47.10 -29.13
N SER A 64 1.95 -46.52 -30.33
CA SER A 64 2.97 -45.70 -30.96
C SER A 64 3.26 -44.53 -30.03
N ARG A 65 4.40 -44.58 -29.35
CA ARG A 65 4.95 -43.54 -28.45
C ARG A 65 5.25 -42.21 -29.16
N GLY A 66 4.80 -42.01 -30.39
CA GLY A 66 5.12 -40.85 -31.23
C GLY A 66 4.10 -39.72 -31.23
N LEU A 67 2.90 -39.89 -30.66
CA LEU A 67 1.82 -38.90 -30.78
C LEU A 67 1.32 -38.30 -29.45
N LEU A 68 1.98 -38.57 -28.32
CA LEU A 68 1.60 -37.97 -27.02
C LEU A 68 2.29 -36.63 -26.76
N LEU A 69 3.56 -36.49 -27.18
CA LEU A 69 4.33 -35.25 -27.02
C LEU A 69 3.73 -34.01 -27.71
N PRO A 70 3.22 -34.06 -28.97
CA PRO A 70 2.67 -32.86 -29.60
C PRO A 70 1.33 -32.43 -28.99
N VAL A 71 0.52 -33.39 -28.52
CA VAL A 71 -0.78 -33.12 -27.89
C VAL A 71 -0.59 -32.48 -26.51
N VAL A 72 0.38 -32.96 -25.73
CA VAL A 72 0.74 -32.34 -24.45
C VAL A 72 1.31 -30.93 -24.65
N GLY A 73 2.14 -30.72 -25.67
CA GLY A 73 2.67 -29.39 -26.01
C GLY A 73 1.57 -28.38 -26.37
N LEU A 74 0.55 -28.81 -27.12
CA LEU A 74 -0.56 -27.95 -27.52
C LEU A 74 -1.50 -27.62 -26.35
N LEU A 75 -1.65 -28.55 -25.40
CA LEU A 75 -2.43 -28.34 -24.17
C LEU A 75 -1.71 -27.38 -23.20
N VAL A 76 -0.39 -27.49 -23.06
CA VAL A 76 0.42 -26.54 -22.28
C VAL A 76 0.35 -25.15 -22.91
N LEU A 77 0.47 -25.05 -24.24
CA LEU A 77 0.34 -23.78 -24.95
C LEU A 77 -1.05 -23.15 -24.75
N ALA A 78 -2.12 -23.95 -24.82
CA ALA A 78 -3.48 -23.47 -24.59
C ALA A 78 -3.71 -23.01 -23.14
N LEU A 79 -3.08 -23.65 -22.16
CA LEU A 79 -3.11 -23.22 -20.75
C LEU A 79 -2.30 -21.95 -20.52
N VAL A 80 -1.15 -21.80 -21.18
CA VAL A 80 -0.33 -20.58 -21.12
C VAL A 80 -1.09 -19.41 -21.77
N VAL A 81 -1.65 -19.61 -22.97
CA VAL A 81 -2.44 -18.58 -23.66
C VAL A 81 -3.73 -18.29 -22.90
N GLY A 82 -4.41 -19.32 -22.37
CA GLY A 82 -5.58 -19.17 -21.52
C GLY A 82 -5.27 -18.41 -20.24
N GLY A 83 -4.15 -18.70 -19.59
CA GLY A 83 -3.64 -17.97 -18.43
C GLY A 83 -3.29 -16.52 -18.76
N LEU A 84 -2.63 -16.26 -19.90
CA LEU A 84 -2.30 -14.91 -20.34
C LEU A 84 -3.55 -14.09 -20.70
N LEU A 85 -4.54 -14.72 -21.33
CA LEU A 85 -5.83 -14.09 -21.64
C LEU A 85 -6.67 -13.88 -20.39
N LEU A 86 -6.62 -14.81 -19.43
CA LEU A 86 -7.29 -14.67 -18.13
C LEU A 86 -6.63 -13.58 -17.29
N TRP A 87 -5.29 -13.47 -17.33
CA TRP A 87 -4.53 -12.41 -16.66
C TRP A 87 -4.83 -11.05 -17.28
N ARG A 88 -4.85 -10.96 -18.62
CA ARG A 88 -5.26 -9.76 -19.35
C ARG A 88 -6.70 -9.36 -19.05
N TRP A 89 -7.63 -10.32 -18.92
CA TRP A 89 -9.03 -10.05 -18.57
C TRP A 89 -9.23 -9.65 -17.11
N TYR A 90 -8.40 -10.15 -16.20
CA TYR A 90 -8.41 -9.73 -14.79
C TYR A 90 -7.87 -8.30 -14.59
N ALA A 91 -6.87 -7.89 -15.40
CA ALA A 91 -6.35 -6.52 -15.38
C ALA A 91 -7.41 -5.48 -15.77
N ASP A 92 -8.36 -5.82 -16.65
CA ASP A 92 -9.44 -4.91 -17.09
C ASP A 92 -10.59 -4.75 -16.06
N GLN A 93 -10.62 -5.57 -15.00
CA GLN A 93 -11.72 -5.63 -14.02
C GLN A 93 -11.50 -4.83 -12.73
N VAL A 94 -10.31 -4.25 -12.54
CA VAL A 94 -10.08 -3.27 -11.46
C VAL A 94 -10.44 -1.88 -12.00
N GLY A 95 -11.41 -1.23 -11.37
CA GLY A 95 -12.02 0.00 -11.86
C GLY A 95 -11.09 1.22 -11.72
N GLY A 96 -11.19 2.17 -12.65
CA GLY A 96 -10.69 3.54 -12.45
C GLY A 96 -9.20 3.81 -12.65
N THR A 97 -8.33 2.80 -12.80
CA THR A 97 -6.88 3.03 -12.72
C THR A 97 -6.15 2.93 -14.07
N ASN A 98 -5.06 3.70 -14.22
CA ASN A 98 -4.17 3.65 -15.38
C ASN A 98 -2.71 3.52 -14.90
N LEU A 99 -2.12 2.36 -15.17
CA LEU A 99 -0.77 2.00 -14.77
C LEU A 99 0.28 2.57 -15.74
N PHE A 100 1.28 3.24 -15.20
CA PHE A 100 2.52 3.62 -15.86
C PHE A 100 3.66 2.81 -15.25
N GLU A 101 4.39 2.08 -16.09
CA GLU A 101 5.60 1.36 -15.68
C GLU A 101 6.78 1.90 -16.48
N ASP A 102 7.86 2.23 -15.79
CA ASP A 102 9.13 2.62 -16.41
C ASP A 102 10.31 2.04 -15.62
N SER A 103 11.43 1.82 -16.32
CA SER A 103 12.66 1.30 -15.73
C SER A 103 13.84 2.12 -16.23
N VAL A 104 14.52 2.81 -15.32
CA VAL A 104 15.58 3.76 -15.66
C VAL A 104 16.93 3.24 -15.14
N ALA A 105 17.86 2.98 -16.05
CA ALA A 105 19.23 2.62 -15.67
C ALA A 105 19.91 3.76 -14.92
N SER A 106 20.13 3.57 -13.62
CA SER A 106 20.50 4.63 -12.69
C SER A 106 21.93 4.51 -12.16
N GLY A 107 22.49 3.30 -12.20
CA GLY A 107 23.65 2.96 -11.40
C GLY A 107 23.24 2.63 -9.96
N PRO A 108 24.20 2.27 -9.10
CA PRO A 108 23.95 1.74 -7.76
C PRO A 108 23.56 2.79 -6.71
N GLU A 109 23.87 4.08 -6.95
CA GLU A 109 23.70 5.17 -5.97
C GLU A 109 23.03 6.42 -6.60
N PRO A 110 21.80 6.30 -7.15
CA PRO A 110 21.11 7.47 -7.69
C PRO A 110 20.50 8.34 -6.60
N LEU A 111 20.26 9.61 -6.93
CA LEU A 111 19.37 10.49 -6.18
C LEU A 111 17.97 10.37 -6.79
N VAL A 112 17.00 9.87 -6.03
CA VAL A 112 15.60 9.76 -6.45
C VAL A 112 14.78 10.81 -5.73
N ARG A 113 14.20 11.73 -6.49
CA ARG A 113 13.28 12.77 -6.03
C ARG A 113 11.88 12.46 -6.53
N LEU A 114 10.93 12.34 -5.62
CA LEU A 114 9.52 12.15 -5.94
C LEU A 114 8.69 13.25 -5.29
N THR A 115 7.91 13.95 -6.10
CA THR A 115 6.88 14.89 -5.63
C THR A 115 5.51 14.40 -6.08
N ASN A 116 4.66 14.02 -5.13
CA ASN A 116 3.30 13.55 -5.40
C ASN A 116 2.25 14.52 -4.85
N GLY A 117 1.30 14.91 -5.70
CA GLY A 117 0.16 15.73 -5.26
C GLY A 117 -0.84 14.95 -4.40
N ALA A 118 -1.20 13.72 -4.79
CA ALA A 118 -2.14 12.90 -4.04
C ALA A 118 -1.94 11.42 -4.32
N GLY A 119 -2.02 10.57 -3.31
CA GLY A 119 -1.89 9.11 -3.41
C GLY A 119 -0.76 8.56 -2.54
N GLN A 120 -0.75 7.24 -2.34
CA GLN A 120 0.26 6.58 -1.54
C GLN A 120 1.60 6.53 -2.27
N VAL A 121 2.70 6.72 -1.54
CA VAL A 121 4.04 6.47 -2.05
C VAL A 121 4.67 5.31 -1.29
N ARG A 122 5.17 4.32 -2.02
CA ARG A 122 6.03 3.27 -1.49
C ARG A 122 7.37 3.26 -2.22
N VAL A 123 8.45 3.28 -1.47
CA VAL A 123 9.82 3.13 -1.97
C VAL A 123 10.48 1.95 -1.27
N GLU A 124 11.01 1.02 -2.05
CA GLU A 124 11.71 -0.17 -1.59
C GLU A 124 13.13 -0.18 -2.17
N GLY A 125 14.14 -0.13 -1.31
CA GLY A 125 15.52 -0.38 -1.68
C GLY A 125 15.76 -1.86 -1.92
N VAL A 126 16.28 -2.20 -3.08
CA VAL A 126 16.58 -3.56 -3.51
C VAL A 126 17.96 -3.64 -4.18
N GLU A 127 18.56 -4.83 -4.19
CA GLU A 127 19.83 -5.08 -4.87
C GLU A 127 19.66 -5.02 -6.40
N THR A 128 19.63 -3.80 -6.94
CA THR A 128 19.49 -3.50 -8.37
C THR A 128 20.37 -2.31 -8.78
N GLU A 129 20.54 -2.10 -10.08
CA GLU A 129 21.22 -0.94 -10.66
C GLU A 129 20.27 -0.04 -11.47
N THR A 130 18.97 -0.35 -11.43
CA THR A 130 17.92 0.35 -12.16
C THR A 130 16.82 0.78 -11.19
N VAL A 131 16.31 1.98 -11.37
CA VAL A 131 15.09 2.40 -10.68
C VAL A 131 13.88 1.91 -11.47
N GLU A 132 13.04 1.09 -10.86
CA GLU A 132 11.76 0.66 -11.42
C GLU A 132 10.63 1.52 -10.83
N ILE A 133 9.82 2.11 -11.69
CA ILE A 133 8.74 3.03 -11.33
C ILE A 133 7.43 2.39 -11.75
N SER A 134 6.52 2.17 -10.80
CA SER A 134 5.13 1.81 -11.06
C SER A 134 4.24 2.92 -10.50
N ALA A 135 3.51 3.62 -11.37
CA ALA A 135 2.61 4.71 -11.00
C ALA A 135 1.18 4.37 -11.45
N GLU A 136 0.29 4.13 -10.49
CA GLU A 136 -1.12 3.82 -10.71
C GLU A 136 -1.96 5.10 -10.55
N ARG A 137 -2.37 5.68 -11.67
CA ARG A 137 -3.22 6.87 -11.68
C ARG A 137 -4.66 6.49 -11.39
N TYR A 138 -5.35 7.24 -10.53
CA TYR A 138 -6.77 7.07 -10.24
C TYR A 138 -7.54 8.39 -10.31
N ALA A 139 -8.85 8.30 -10.53
CA ALA A 139 -9.77 9.41 -10.37
C ALA A 139 -11.06 8.95 -9.68
N ARG A 140 -11.62 9.82 -8.84
CA ARG A 140 -12.87 9.62 -8.13
C ARG A 140 -14.01 10.21 -8.96
N GLY A 141 -15.05 9.42 -9.19
CA GLY A 141 -16.24 9.86 -9.92
C GLY A 141 -17.36 8.84 -9.84
N SER A 142 -18.61 9.30 -9.96
CA SER A 142 -19.78 8.41 -9.97
C SER A 142 -19.93 7.59 -11.25
N ASP A 143 -19.30 8.04 -12.34
CA ASP A 143 -19.21 7.32 -13.61
C ASP A 143 -17.82 6.69 -13.76
N PRO A 144 -17.70 5.35 -13.75
CA PRO A 144 -16.41 4.67 -13.88
C PRO A 144 -15.67 4.92 -15.19
N THR A 145 -16.38 5.19 -16.29
CA THR A 145 -15.76 5.44 -17.60
C THR A 145 -15.14 6.82 -17.63
N ALA A 146 -15.89 7.83 -17.17
CA ALA A 146 -15.38 9.20 -17.04
C ALA A 146 -14.22 9.29 -16.02
N ALA A 147 -14.31 8.54 -14.93
CA ALA A 147 -13.22 8.44 -13.95
C ALA A 147 -11.92 7.91 -14.59
N ARG A 148 -11.99 6.85 -15.40
CA ARG A 148 -10.81 6.32 -16.10
C ARG A 148 -10.20 7.30 -17.10
N GLU A 149 -11.04 8.01 -17.85
CA GLU A 149 -10.57 9.04 -18.79
C GLU A 149 -9.85 10.17 -18.06
N ASN A 150 -10.40 10.62 -16.93
CA ASN A 150 -9.77 11.62 -16.08
C ASN A 150 -8.46 11.12 -15.45
N ALA A 151 -8.42 9.86 -14.99
CA ALA A 151 -7.21 9.25 -14.44
C ALA A 151 -6.09 9.17 -15.50
N ALA A 152 -6.43 8.83 -16.75
CA ALA A 152 -5.47 8.81 -17.86
C ALA A 152 -4.94 10.21 -18.23
N GLY A 153 -5.66 11.28 -17.85
CA GLY A 153 -5.25 12.66 -18.07
C GLY A 153 -4.26 13.20 -17.03
N VAL A 154 -3.96 12.45 -15.96
CA VAL A 154 -2.99 12.87 -14.93
C VAL A 154 -1.58 12.75 -15.50
N ALA A 155 -0.88 13.89 -15.60
CA ALA A 155 0.50 13.94 -16.06
C ALA A 155 1.42 13.34 -15.00
N VAL A 156 2.29 12.44 -15.44
CA VAL A 156 3.41 11.89 -14.66
C VAL A 156 4.66 12.24 -15.44
N ASP A 157 5.45 13.17 -14.91
CA ASP A 157 6.69 13.61 -15.51
C ASP A 157 7.85 12.87 -14.85
N VAL A 158 8.70 12.26 -15.67
CA VAL A 158 9.93 11.58 -15.25
C VAL A 158 11.09 12.23 -16.00
N ALA A 159 11.94 12.92 -15.26
CA ALA A 159 13.13 13.57 -15.79
C ALA A 159 14.38 12.92 -15.20
N ARG A 160 15.39 12.72 -16.04
CA ARG A 160 16.69 12.20 -15.61
C ARG A 160 17.79 13.18 -15.99
N GLU A 161 18.56 13.61 -14.99
CA GLU A 161 19.75 14.41 -15.16
C GLU A 161 20.94 13.74 -14.48
N GLY A 162 21.81 13.09 -15.28
CA GLY A 162 22.98 12.39 -14.74
C GLY A 162 22.61 11.20 -13.85
N SER A 163 22.88 11.33 -12.54
CA SER A 163 22.53 10.35 -11.49
C SER A 163 21.26 10.74 -10.72
N THR A 164 20.65 11.87 -11.04
CA THR A 164 19.40 12.33 -10.43
C THR A 164 18.22 11.88 -11.28
N LEU A 165 17.23 11.29 -10.64
CA LEU A 165 15.94 10.94 -11.19
C LEU A 165 14.88 11.76 -10.46
N GLU A 166 14.16 12.58 -11.21
CA GLU A 166 13.09 13.43 -10.72
C GLU A 166 11.77 12.93 -11.28
N ILE A 167 10.82 12.68 -10.38
CA ILE A 167 9.50 12.15 -10.68
C ILE A 167 8.49 13.10 -10.06
N SER A 168 7.57 13.62 -10.85
CA SER A 168 6.53 14.52 -10.36
C SER A 168 5.17 14.20 -10.95
N SER A 169 4.13 14.33 -10.13
CA SER A 169 2.73 14.25 -10.55
C SER A 169 1.93 15.43 -10.03
N ASP A 170 1.30 16.15 -10.96
CA ASP A 170 0.31 17.17 -10.63
C ASP A 170 -1.08 16.52 -10.54
N ALA A 171 -1.49 16.17 -9.32
CA ALA A 171 -2.84 15.70 -9.06
C ALA A 171 -3.80 16.86 -8.75
N SER A 172 -4.97 16.84 -9.37
CA SER A 172 -6.06 17.79 -9.11
C SER A 172 -7.10 17.21 -8.14
N SER A 173 -8.03 18.04 -7.66
CA SER A 173 -9.09 17.62 -6.73
C SER A 173 -9.86 16.40 -7.26
N GLY A 174 -9.77 15.27 -6.56
CA GLY A 174 -10.44 14.01 -6.94
C GLY A 174 -9.64 13.09 -7.85
N THR A 175 -8.40 13.45 -8.22
CA THR A 175 -7.43 12.58 -8.91
C THR A 175 -6.22 12.32 -8.02
N GLY A 176 -5.46 11.25 -8.30
CA GLY A 176 -4.21 10.96 -7.61
C GLY A 176 -3.41 9.87 -8.31
N VAL A 177 -2.21 9.62 -7.81
CA VAL A 177 -1.26 8.64 -8.32
C VAL A 177 -0.66 7.89 -7.14
N ASP A 178 -0.86 6.57 -7.13
CA ASP A 178 -0.17 5.69 -6.19
C ASP A 178 1.16 5.25 -6.80
N TYR A 179 2.25 5.50 -6.10
CA TYR A 179 3.61 5.16 -6.54
C TYR A 179 4.15 3.95 -5.80
N SER A 180 4.75 3.04 -6.55
CA SER A 180 5.57 1.94 -6.05
C SER A 180 6.90 1.97 -6.78
N LEU A 181 7.96 2.37 -6.09
CA LEU A 181 9.32 2.45 -6.60
C LEU A 181 10.20 1.34 -6.03
N ARG A 182 10.95 0.67 -6.90
CA ARG A 182 12.09 -0.16 -6.51
C ARG A 182 13.36 0.56 -6.90
N VAL A 183 14.16 0.94 -5.93
CA VAL A 183 15.39 1.70 -6.12
C VAL A 183 16.60 0.86 -5.71
N PRO A 184 17.79 1.08 -6.27
CA PRO A 184 19.03 0.52 -5.73
C PRO A 184 19.15 0.79 -4.22
N GLU A 185 19.61 -0.16 -3.41
CA GLU A 185 19.80 0.06 -1.96
C GLU A 185 20.69 1.29 -1.67
N GLY A 186 21.71 1.54 -2.48
CA GLY A 186 22.61 2.70 -2.33
C GLY A 186 21.99 4.05 -2.72
N SER A 187 20.69 4.10 -3.05
CA SER A 187 20.04 5.34 -3.48
C SER A 187 19.87 6.33 -2.34
N LYS A 188 20.00 7.62 -2.65
CA LYS A 188 19.46 8.69 -1.81
C LYS A 188 18.01 8.96 -2.23
N VAL A 189 17.09 8.99 -1.28
CA VAL A 189 15.64 9.11 -1.55
C VAL A 189 15.09 10.38 -0.92
N GLU A 190 14.44 11.21 -1.72
CA GLU A 190 13.75 12.43 -1.30
C GLU A 190 12.29 12.33 -1.79
N VAL A 191 11.33 12.23 -0.88
CA VAL A 191 9.90 12.09 -1.18
C VAL A 191 9.13 13.21 -0.52
N GLU A 192 8.31 13.90 -1.31
CA GLU A 192 7.34 14.88 -0.85
C GLU A 192 5.94 14.48 -1.34
N SER A 193 5.00 14.34 -0.41
CA SER A 193 3.60 14.04 -0.67
C SER A 193 2.71 15.12 -0.05
N ALA A 194 1.81 15.71 -0.84
CA ALA A 194 0.85 16.68 -0.31
C ALA A 194 -0.35 15.98 0.38
N GLU A 195 -0.86 14.91 -0.22
CA GLU A 195 -1.96 14.10 0.34
C GLU A 195 -1.68 12.60 0.15
N GLY A 196 -1.49 11.87 1.23
CA GLY A 196 -1.28 10.42 1.19
C GLY A 196 -0.01 9.98 1.91
N ASP A 197 0.01 8.70 2.27
CA ASP A 197 1.04 8.12 3.13
C ASP A 197 2.33 7.86 2.36
N VAL A 198 3.46 8.03 3.04
CA VAL A 198 4.80 7.79 2.50
C VAL A 198 5.44 6.64 3.26
N GLU A 199 5.79 5.57 2.55
CA GLU A 199 6.50 4.42 3.08
C GLU A 199 7.84 4.25 2.36
N VAL A 200 8.95 4.33 3.09
CA VAL A 200 10.31 4.11 2.55
C VAL A 200 10.97 2.98 3.33
N SER A 201 11.58 2.03 2.62
CA SER A 201 12.22 0.87 3.24
C SER A 201 13.49 0.42 2.53
N GLY A 202 14.45 -0.17 3.25
CA GLY A 202 15.59 -0.89 2.67
C GLY A 202 16.66 -0.02 2.01
N VAL A 203 16.76 1.25 2.40
CA VAL A 203 17.69 2.23 1.81
C VAL A 203 18.98 2.31 2.62
N ALA A 204 20.13 2.14 1.98
CA ALA A 204 21.44 2.18 2.62
C ALA A 204 21.98 3.59 2.83
N ASP A 205 21.58 4.56 2.00
CA ASP A 205 21.96 5.97 2.15
C ASP A 205 20.85 6.76 2.88
N SER A 206 20.77 8.06 2.62
CA SER A 206 19.90 9.02 3.27
C SER A 206 18.48 9.03 2.69
N VAL A 207 17.52 9.19 3.60
CA VAL A 207 16.08 9.27 3.28
C VAL A 207 15.54 10.58 3.81
N GLN A 208 14.90 11.35 2.94
CA GLN A 208 14.07 12.49 3.31
C GLN A 208 12.62 12.17 2.90
N ALA A 209 11.71 12.13 3.86
CA ALA A 209 10.31 11.82 3.63
C ALA A 209 9.42 12.89 4.25
N LYS A 210 8.57 13.50 3.43
CA LYS A 210 7.65 14.55 3.84
C LYS A 210 6.24 14.23 3.38
N ALA A 211 5.29 14.23 4.31
CA ALA A 211 3.87 14.08 4.04
C ALA A 211 3.08 15.20 4.73
N GLU A 212 2.50 16.12 3.96
CA GLU A 212 1.75 17.26 4.50
C GLU A 212 0.42 16.82 5.17
N MET A 213 -0.25 15.83 4.56
CA MET A 213 -1.46 15.19 5.06
C MET A 213 -1.40 13.68 4.80
N GLY A 214 -0.83 12.94 5.74
CA GLY A 214 -0.62 11.51 5.63
C GLY A 214 0.44 11.03 6.62
N ASP A 215 0.54 9.72 6.76
CA ASP A 215 1.50 9.10 7.68
C ASP A 215 2.85 8.90 7.00
N VAL A 216 3.94 9.02 7.76
CA VAL A 216 5.30 8.74 7.28
C VAL A 216 5.83 7.49 7.97
N THR A 217 6.21 6.49 7.18
CA THR A 217 6.82 5.25 7.66
C THR A 217 8.19 5.06 7.02
N VAL A 218 9.24 4.97 7.83
CA VAL A 218 10.60 4.70 7.36
C VAL A 218 11.13 3.45 8.05
N ARG A 219 11.61 2.47 7.27
CA ARG A 219 12.12 1.18 7.80
C ARG A 219 13.48 0.81 7.23
N ASP A 220 14.29 0.12 8.03
CA ASP A 220 15.53 -0.54 7.57
C ASP A 220 16.47 0.39 6.79
N VAL A 221 16.77 1.57 7.37
CA VAL A 221 17.65 2.58 6.75
C VAL A 221 19.04 2.57 7.37
N ARG A 222 20.11 2.64 6.56
CA ARG A 222 21.50 2.65 7.05
C ARG A 222 22.21 4.02 7.00
N GLY A 223 21.52 5.04 6.50
CA GLY A 223 21.97 6.44 6.48
C GLY A 223 21.16 7.36 7.39
N SER A 224 21.27 8.67 7.14
CA SER A 224 20.49 9.70 7.85
C SER A 224 19.02 9.69 7.42
N VAL A 225 18.12 10.02 8.35
CA VAL A 225 16.68 10.10 8.09
C VAL A 225 16.16 11.48 8.45
N THR A 226 15.47 12.14 7.52
CA THR A 226 14.72 13.37 7.78
C THR A 226 13.25 13.11 7.50
N GLY A 227 12.39 13.29 8.49
CA GLY A 227 10.95 13.04 8.41
C GLY A 227 10.12 14.26 8.79
N GLU A 228 9.20 14.67 7.93
CA GLU A 228 8.27 15.77 8.22
C GLU A 228 6.82 15.32 8.00
N ALA A 229 6.02 15.35 9.08
CA ALA A 229 4.59 15.04 9.04
C ALA A 229 3.80 16.09 9.81
N PRO A 230 3.42 17.23 9.20
CA PRO A 230 2.61 18.25 9.87
C PRO A 230 1.25 17.71 10.35
N ARG A 231 0.64 16.77 9.62
CA ARG A 231 -0.60 16.10 10.01
C ARG A 231 -0.56 14.62 9.63
N GLY A 232 -0.36 13.78 10.63
CA GLY A 232 -0.24 12.34 10.47
C GLY A 232 0.74 11.77 11.48
N ASP A 233 0.76 10.45 11.57
CA ASP A 233 1.65 9.73 12.44
C ASP A 233 2.98 9.47 11.74
N THR A 234 4.06 9.37 12.52
CA THR A 234 5.38 9.03 11.99
C THR A 234 5.92 7.80 12.68
N THR A 235 6.29 6.79 11.89
CA THR A 235 6.92 5.56 12.38
C THR A 235 8.29 5.42 11.76
N VAL A 236 9.33 5.30 12.59
CA VAL A 236 10.70 5.03 12.15
C VAL A 236 11.22 3.78 12.84
N GLU A 237 11.62 2.78 12.07
CA GLU A 237 12.02 1.47 12.57
C GLU A 237 13.32 0.98 11.92
N GLY A 238 14.24 0.41 12.72
CA GLY A 238 15.39 -0.29 12.18
C GLY A 238 16.41 0.62 11.48
N VAL A 239 16.64 1.82 12.02
CA VAL A 239 17.68 2.73 11.50
C VAL A 239 19.02 2.33 12.11
N SER A 240 20.05 2.15 11.28
CA SER A 240 21.38 1.72 11.73
C SER A 240 22.48 2.51 11.01
N THR A 241 22.93 3.59 11.64
CA THR A 241 23.98 4.46 11.15
C THR A 241 24.94 4.86 12.27
N GLU A 242 26.24 4.79 12.02
CA GLU A 242 27.26 5.16 13.04
C GLU A 242 27.43 6.68 13.15
N THR A 243 27.17 7.42 12.06
CA THR A 243 27.39 8.88 11.97
C THR A 243 26.20 9.65 11.43
N GLY A 244 25.13 8.95 11.02
CA GLY A 244 23.94 9.59 10.49
C GLY A 244 23.06 10.16 11.59
N ASP A 245 22.32 11.18 11.21
CA ASP A 245 21.40 11.90 12.08
C ASP A 245 19.96 11.53 11.72
N VAL A 246 19.09 11.50 12.72
CA VAL A 246 17.65 11.32 12.53
C VAL A 246 16.95 12.59 13.00
N GLU A 247 16.38 13.34 12.06
CA GLU A 247 15.62 14.56 12.32
C GLU A 247 14.15 14.36 11.98
N LEU A 248 13.26 14.47 12.96
CA LEU A 248 11.84 14.21 12.80
C LEU A 248 11.01 15.37 13.34
N SER A 249 10.07 15.84 12.54
CA SER A 249 9.13 16.91 12.91
C SER A 249 7.69 16.49 12.65
N VAL A 250 6.94 16.27 13.73
CA VAL A 250 5.52 15.92 13.71
C VAL A 250 4.71 17.09 14.25
N GLY A 251 3.76 17.58 13.46
CA GLY A 251 2.87 18.67 13.89
C GLY A 251 1.78 18.13 14.81
N SER A 252 0.84 17.37 14.24
CA SER A 252 -0.23 16.69 14.97
C SER A 252 -0.27 15.22 14.60
N GLY A 253 0.01 14.35 15.56
CA GLY A 253 0.06 12.91 15.39
C GLY A 253 1.02 12.26 16.38
N ASP A 254 1.06 10.93 16.35
CA ASP A 254 1.93 10.14 17.21
C ASP A 254 3.27 9.83 16.51
N LEU A 255 4.35 9.81 17.28
CA LEU A 255 5.68 9.45 16.82
C LEU A 255 6.09 8.12 17.44
N VAL A 256 6.40 7.12 16.63
CA VAL A 256 6.86 5.80 17.07
C VAL A 256 8.26 5.53 16.54
N LEU A 257 9.19 5.33 17.46
CA LEU A 257 10.60 5.06 17.17
C LEU A 257 10.95 3.66 17.67
N ARG A 258 11.52 2.82 16.81
CA ARG A 258 11.88 1.43 17.14
C ARG A 258 13.28 1.10 16.63
N ASP A 259 14.09 0.49 17.49
CA ASP A 259 15.40 -0.06 17.13
C ASP A 259 16.28 0.93 16.32
N LEU A 260 16.71 2.01 16.98
CA LEU A 260 17.49 3.09 16.37
C LEU A 260 18.95 3.06 16.84
N LEU A 261 19.88 2.92 15.93
CA LEU A 261 21.31 3.12 16.16
C LEU A 261 21.74 4.30 15.31
N VAL A 262 21.98 5.45 15.93
CA VAL A 262 22.19 6.75 15.27
C VAL A 262 23.28 7.54 15.97
N GLY A 263 23.88 8.50 15.28
CA GLY A 263 24.77 9.46 15.94
C GLY A 263 23.98 10.40 16.84
N VAL A 264 23.04 11.14 16.22
CA VAL A 264 22.16 12.08 16.91
C VAL A 264 20.70 11.87 16.50
N LEU A 265 19.81 11.84 17.50
CA LEU A 265 18.36 11.92 17.32
C LEU A 265 17.86 13.33 17.66
N GLU A 266 17.21 13.99 16.72
CA GLU A 266 16.44 15.22 16.96
C GLU A 266 14.98 15.00 16.54
N ALA A 267 14.11 14.73 17.52
CA ALA A 267 12.70 14.53 17.26
C ALA A 267 11.85 15.59 17.98
N ARG A 268 10.91 16.18 17.24
CA ARG A 268 9.97 17.19 17.75
C ARG A 268 8.54 16.78 17.41
N VAL A 269 7.68 16.76 18.42
CA VAL A 269 6.23 16.57 18.27
C VAL A 269 5.53 17.80 18.86
N GLU A 270 4.73 18.50 18.08
CA GLU A 270 4.01 19.67 18.61
C GLU A 270 2.77 19.24 19.42
N ALA A 271 1.98 18.30 18.91
CA ALA A 271 0.82 17.75 19.59
C ALA A 271 0.65 16.25 19.31
N GLY A 272 0.75 15.43 20.35
CA GLY A 272 0.61 13.98 20.26
C GLY A 272 1.50 13.25 21.26
N SER A 273 1.62 11.94 21.10
CA SER A 273 2.50 11.12 21.92
C SER A 273 3.75 10.70 21.17
N ALA A 274 4.84 10.49 21.91
CA ALA A 274 6.07 9.94 21.35
C ALA A 274 6.45 8.67 22.11
N GLU A 275 6.60 7.56 21.38
CA GLU A 275 7.03 6.27 21.90
C GLU A 275 8.41 5.91 21.36
N LEU A 276 9.36 5.63 22.25
CA LEU A 276 10.67 5.06 21.89
C LEU A 276 10.79 3.66 22.47
N LEU A 277 11.01 2.67 21.61
CA LEU A 277 10.91 1.25 21.94
C LEU A 277 12.13 0.48 21.39
N GLY A 278 12.50 -0.60 22.08
CA GLY A 278 13.55 -1.51 21.59
C GLY A 278 14.95 -0.96 21.89
N ARG A 279 15.89 -1.19 20.98
CA ARG A 279 17.28 -0.72 21.15
C ARG A 279 17.42 0.75 20.75
N PHE A 280 18.23 1.48 21.49
CA PHE A 280 18.59 2.84 21.13
C PHE A 280 20.09 3.03 21.35
N ALA A 281 20.84 3.50 20.36
CA ALA A 281 22.22 3.90 20.57
C ALA A 281 22.42 5.26 19.91
N GLY A 282 22.95 6.21 20.68
CA GLY A 282 23.16 7.57 20.22
C GLY A 282 22.94 8.61 21.30
N GLY A 283 23.21 9.86 20.96
CA GLY A 283 22.79 11.03 21.74
C GLY A 283 21.58 11.69 21.10
N GLY A 284 20.93 12.60 21.80
CA GLY A 284 19.88 13.39 21.15
C GLY A 284 18.89 14.09 22.06
N ARG A 285 17.86 14.62 21.43
CA ARG A 285 16.70 15.23 22.08
C ARG A 285 15.40 14.71 21.45
N LEU A 286 14.44 14.37 22.29
CA LEU A 286 13.05 14.16 21.93
C LEU A 286 12.20 15.18 22.69
N LEU A 287 11.58 16.10 21.95
CA LEU A 287 10.78 17.19 22.50
C LEU A 287 9.31 17.00 22.10
N VAL A 288 8.44 16.91 23.09
CA VAL A 288 6.99 16.94 22.89
C VAL A 288 6.44 18.22 23.50
N GLU A 289 5.85 19.10 22.70
CA GLU A 289 5.28 20.35 23.23
C GLU A 289 4.00 20.05 24.02
N THR A 290 3.07 19.29 23.43
CA THR A 290 1.82 18.89 24.10
C THR A 290 1.55 17.40 23.93
N GLY A 291 1.57 16.66 25.04
CA GLY A 291 1.27 15.23 25.07
C GLY A 291 2.31 14.43 25.87
N SER A 292 2.39 13.14 25.61
CA SER A 292 3.12 12.21 26.49
C SER A 292 4.31 11.57 25.80
N ILE A 293 5.38 11.33 26.55
CA ILE A 293 6.54 10.57 26.08
C ILE A 293 6.57 9.25 26.83
N ALA A 294 6.61 8.13 26.11
CA ALA A 294 6.82 6.81 26.68
C ALA A 294 8.11 6.21 26.14
N VAL A 295 9.02 5.84 27.02
CA VAL A 295 10.30 5.20 26.62
C VAL A 295 10.42 3.84 27.27
N ARG A 296 10.55 2.81 26.43
CA ARG A 296 10.77 1.41 26.81
C ARG A 296 12.03 0.90 26.13
N VAL A 297 13.16 1.43 26.58
CA VAL A 297 14.50 1.10 26.07
C VAL A 297 15.32 0.50 27.22
N PRO A 298 16.14 -0.54 26.95
CA PRO A 298 17.08 -1.06 27.94
C PRO A 298 17.97 0.05 28.53
N PRO A 299 18.28 0.04 29.84
CA PRO A 299 19.00 1.14 30.51
C PRO A 299 20.47 1.30 30.07
N GLU A 300 21.02 0.34 29.33
CA GLU A 300 22.39 0.38 28.79
C GLU A 300 22.58 1.37 27.62
N ASP A 301 21.47 1.81 27.03
CA ASP A 301 21.38 2.39 25.68
C ASP A 301 21.07 3.91 25.69
N VAL A 302 20.65 4.49 26.83
CA VAL A 302 20.01 5.82 26.90
C VAL A 302 20.92 6.94 27.46
N ARG A 303 22.24 6.77 27.46
CA ARG A 303 23.14 7.60 28.30
C ARG A 303 23.22 9.09 27.92
N GLU A 304 22.82 9.48 26.71
CA GLU A 304 22.89 10.86 26.21
C GLU A 304 21.58 11.35 25.56
N LEU A 305 20.42 10.78 25.91
CA LEU A 305 19.12 11.20 25.38
C LEU A 305 18.38 12.17 26.32
N SER A 306 18.20 13.41 25.89
CA SER A 306 17.33 14.38 26.55
C SER A 306 15.86 14.14 26.15
N LEU A 307 14.98 14.00 27.13
CA LEU A 307 13.54 13.91 26.91
C LEU A 307 12.87 15.11 27.56
N GLU A 308 12.15 15.90 26.78
CA GLU A 308 11.47 17.09 27.25
C GLU A 308 10.01 17.06 26.81
N ALA A 309 9.09 17.04 27.77
CA ALA A 309 7.67 17.32 27.50
C ALA A 309 7.33 18.68 28.12
N ARG A 310 6.86 19.64 27.33
CA ARG A 310 6.47 20.96 27.89
C ARG A 310 5.16 20.88 28.64
N VAL A 311 4.19 20.19 28.08
CA VAL A 311 2.86 19.96 28.67
C VAL A 311 2.49 18.49 28.52
N GLY A 312 2.71 17.71 29.57
CA GLY A 312 2.30 16.32 29.66
C GLY A 312 3.21 15.48 30.55
N GLU A 313 3.23 14.16 30.34
CA GLU A 313 3.93 13.20 31.20
C GLU A 313 5.06 12.49 30.44
N VAL A 314 6.20 12.31 31.11
CA VAL A 314 7.32 11.51 30.60
C VAL A 314 7.40 10.24 31.45
N ALA A 315 7.06 9.11 30.86
CA ALA A 315 7.17 7.79 31.48
C ALA A 315 8.36 7.04 30.89
N ARG A 316 9.30 6.62 31.74
CA ARG A 316 10.38 5.69 31.38
C ARG A 316 10.15 4.37 32.10
N GLU A 317 9.87 3.30 31.36
CA GLU A 317 9.68 1.96 31.93
C GLU A 317 11.02 1.21 31.86
N GLY A 318 11.74 1.16 32.99
CA GLY A 318 13.10 0.61 33.07
C GLY A 318 13.86 0.94 34.36
N GLU A 319 13.41 1.91 35.16
CA GLU A 319 13.88 2.09 36.54
C GLU A 319 13.15 1.10 37.44
N ALA A 320 13.77 -0.07 37.67
CA ALA A 320 13.39 -0.91 38.79
C ALA A 320 13.57 -0.10 40.08
N GLU A 321 12.47 0.11 40.81
CA GLU A 321 12.46 0.61 42.18
C GLU A 321 13.39 -0.26 43.06
N GLY A 322 14.64 0.17 43.19
CA GLY A 322 15.54 -0.25 44.25
C GLY A 322 15.38 0.69 45.44
N GLY A 323 14.26 0.60 46.14
CA GLY A 323 14.04 1.24 47.44
C GLY A 323 14.44 0.29 48.57
N GLU A 324 15.48 0.68 49.31
CA GLU A 324 16.07 0.02 50.50
C GLU A 324 15.08 -0.36 51.62
#